data_AF-A0A6M3L0C5-F1
#
_entry.id   AF-A0A6M3L0C5-F1
#
_cell.length_a   1.000
_cell.length_b   1.000
_cell.length_c   1.000
_cell.angle_alpha   90.00
_cell.angle_beta   90.00
_cell.angle_gamma   90.00
#
_symmetry.space_group_name_H-M   'P 1'
#
loop_
_entity.id
_entity.type
_entity.pdbx_description
1 polymer ?
#
loop_
_entity_poly.entity_id
_entity_poly.type
_entity_poly.pdbx_seq_one_letter_code
_entity_poly.pdbx_strand_id
1 'polypeptide(L)'
;MIEIPSSQNADSRTAIEKVSKEVLLANSRQHIRDVKEAMNWMAWKLREISISHDWTKVTHIDEFHDDFSASQNGFQGDFKEQHWFKDLHLQERHHLLDRCPEDVNLFDVLEKIADCVMAGMARSGSVYDDTLSPELLEKAYQNTVELLKKETIVK
;
A
#
# COMPACT_ATOMS: atom_id res chain seq x y z
N MET A 1 7.09 5.42 12.96
CA MET A 1 8.34 4.99 13.61
C MET A 1 8.05 4.00 14.72
N ILE A 2 8.59 2.78 14.56
CA ILE A 2 8.48 1.61 15.42
C ILE A 2 9.82 1.49 16.14
N GLU A 3 9.80 1.33 17.46
CA GLU A 3 11.01 1.19 18.26
C GLU A 3 11.06 -0.22 18.85
N ILE A 4 12.16 -0.93 18.59
CA ILE A 4 12.35 -2.31 19.08
C ILE A 4 13.70 -2.43 19.78
N PRO A 5 13.81 -3.18 20.89
CA PRO A 5 15.09 -3.46 21.53
C PRO A 5 15.88 -4.51 20.74
N SER A 6 17.22 -4.45 20.81
CA SER A 6 18.07 -5.52 20.26
C SER A 6 17.87 -6.87 20.95
N SER A 7 17.85 -7.94 20.16
CA SER A 7 17.75 -9.32 20.64
C SER A 7 18.81 -10.24 20.03
N GLN A 8 20.02 -9.73 19.77
CA GLN A 8 21.08 -10.43 19.03
C GLN A 8 21.37 -11.86 19.52
N ASN A 9 21.29 -12.11 20.84
CA ASN A 9 21.55 -13.42 21.42
C ASN A 9 20.36 -14.41 21.34
N ALA A 10 19.29 -14.06 20.63
CA ALA A 10 18.09 -14.90 20.45
C ALA A 10 18.07 -15.71 19.14
N ASP A 11 18.96 -15.39 18.19
CA ASP A 11 19.06 -16.07 16.90
C ASP A 11 20.33 -16.93 16.89
N SER A 12 20.18 -18.23 16.64
CA SER A 12 21.31 -19.18 16.62
C SER A 12 22.37 -18.85 15.57
N ARG A 13 22.06 -17.98 14.60
CA ARG A 13 22.99 -17.52 13.56
C ARG A 13 23.83 -16.31 14.00
N THR A 14 23.37 -15.56 15.00
CA THR A 14 24.00 -14.30 15.43
C THR A 14 24.33 -14.26 16.93
N ALA A 15 23.95 -15.28 17.70
CA ALA A 15 24.27 -15.38 19.12
C ALA A 15 25.79 -15.45 19.36
N ILE A 16 26.27 -14.54 20.20
CA ILE A 16 27.70 -14.43 20.55
C ILE A 16 28.00 -15.27 21.80
N GLU A 17 26.99 -15.53 22.63
CA GLU A 17 27.15 -16.18 23.92
C GLU A 17 26.16 -17.35 24.11
N LYS A 18 26.50 -18.26 25.04
CA LYS A 18 25.54 -19.29 25.50
C LYS A 18 24.45 -18.63 26.33
N VAL A 19 23.21 -18.73 25.88
CA VAL A 19 22.03 -18.19 26.58
C VAL A 19 21.27 -19.27 27.33
N SER A 20 20.63 -18.88 28.44
CA SER A 20 19.72 -19.77 29.18
C SER A 20 18.37 -19.89 28.47
N LYS A 21 17.58 -20.90 28.87
CA LYS A 21 16.21 -21.09 28.39
C LYS A 21 15.32 -19.87 28.70
N GLU A 22 15.54 -19.24 29.84
CA GLU A 22 14.79 -18.07 30.30
C GLU A 22 15.08 -16.85 29.42
N VAL A 23 16.33 -16.65 29.02
CA VAL A 23 16.74 -15.60 28.08
C VAL A 23 16.09 -15.83 26.71
N LEU A 24 16.12 -17.06 26.19
CA LEU A 24 15.44 -17.41 24.94
C LEU A 24 13.94 -17.12 25.02
N LEU A 25 13.27 -17.53 26.10
CA LEU A 25 11.85 -17.27 26.31
C LEU A 25 11.53 -15.77 26.38
N ALA A 26 12.37 -14.98 27.07
CA ALA A 26 12.22 -13.53 27.15
C ALA A 26 12.36 -12.88 25.76
N ASN A 27 13.37 -13.28 24.99
CA ASN A 27 13.59 -12.78 23.64
C ASN A 27 12.49 -13.20 22.65
N SER A 28 11.98 -14.43 22.74
CA SER A 28 10.84 -14.86 21.91
C SER A 28 9.59 -14.02 22.21
N ARG A 29 9.32 -13.73 23.50
CA ARG A 29 8.23 -12.83 23.90
C ARG A 29 8.46 -11.40 23.42
N GLN A 30 9.71 -10.95 23.37
CA GLN A 30 10.09 -9.65 22.81
C GLN A 30 9.77 -9.60 21.31
N HIS A 31 10.25 -10.58 20.53
CA HIS A 31 9.99 -10.65 19.10
C HIS A 31 8.49 -10.65 18.76
N ILE A 32 7.66 -11.36 19.55
CA ILE A 32 6.20 -11.33 19.39
C ILE A 32 5.65 -9.90 19.55
N ARG A 33 6.16 -9.13 20.53
CA ARG A 33 5.76 -7.73 20.71
C ARG A 33 6.24 -6.87 19.54
N ASP A 34 7.48 -7.05 19.08
CA ASP A 34 8.05 -6.28 17.97
C ASP A 34 7.25 -6.47 16.68
N VAL A 35 6.92 -7.72 16.35
CA VAL A 35 6.07 -8.05 15.20
C VAL A 35 4.68 -7.45 15.36
N LYS A 36 4.09 -7.49 16.56
CA LYS A 36 2.80 -6.86 16.83
C LYS A 36 2.85 -5.35 16.57
N GLU A 37 3.88 -4.65 17.01
CA GLU A 37 4.02 -3.21 16.75
C GLU A 37 4.16 -2.90 15.25
N ALA A 38 4.92 -3.70 14.51
CA ALA A 38 5.00 -3.60 13.06
C ALA A 38 3.64 -3.80 12.38
N MET A 39 2.90 -4.84 12.77
CA MET A 39 1.56 -5.12 12.23
C MET A 39 0.55 -4.00 12.56
N ASN A 40 0.60 -3.45 13.77
CA ASN A 40 -0.24 -2.31 14.16
C ASN A 40 0.06 -1.07 13.32
N TRP A 41 1.34 -0.78 13.08
CA TRP A 41 1.76 0.33 12.22
C TRP A 41 1.28 0.13 10.77
N MET A 42 1.40 -1.08 10.22
CA MET A 42 0.88 -1.41 8.89
C MET A 42 -0.64 -1.23 8.81
N ALA A 43 -1.38 -1.69 9.81
CA ALA A 43 -2.83 -1.51 9.88
C ALA A 43 -3.22 -0.03 9.94
N TRP A 44 -2.45 0.78 10.69
CA TRP A 44 -2.64 2.23 10.72
C TRP A 44 -2.35 2.87 9.34
N LYS A 45 -1.30 2.45 8.64
CA LYS A 45 -1.01 2.92 7.27
C LYS A 45 -2.12 2.60 6.28
N LEU A 46 -2.64 1.38 6.31
CA LEU A 46 -3.80 1.02 5.49
C LEU A 46 -5.02 1.89 5.81
N ARG A 47 -5.24 2.20 7.09
CA ARG A 47 -6.32 3.11 7.49
C ARG A 47 -6.12 4.51 6.94
N GLU A 48 -4.90 5.07 6.99
CA GLU A 48 -4.61 6.38 6.39
C GLU A 48 -4.95 6.39 4.90
N ILE A 49 -4.47 5.39 4.15
CA ILE A 49 -4.72 5.25 2.71
C ILE A 49 -6.21 5.16 2.42
N SER A 50 -6.96 4.37 3.21
CA SER A 50 -8.40 4.22 3.02
C SER A 50 -9.18 5.54 3.19
N ILE A 51 -8.69 6.45 4.04
CA ILE A 51 -9.32 7.75 4.27
C ILE A 51 -9.03 8.71 3.09
N SER A 52 -7.88 8.56 2.45
CA SER A 52 -7.45 9.41 1.32
C SER A 52 -7.74 8.80 -0.05
N HIS A 53 -8.43 7.67 -0.13
CA HIS A 53 -8.78 7.05 -1.41
C HIS A 53 -9.59 8.04 -2.26
N ASP A 54 -9.31 8.09 -3.58
CA ASP A 54 -9.99 8.97 -4.53
C ASP A 54 -9.86 10.48 -4.19
N TRP A 55 -8.82 10.90 -3.47
CA TRP A 55 -8.70 12.28 -2.99
C TRP A 55 -8.68 13.31 -4.13
N THR A 56 -8.17 12.97 -5.32
CA THR A 56 -8.11 13.91 -6.44
C THR A 56 -9.50 14.20 -6.98
N LYS A 57 -10.36 13.18 -7.04
CA LYS A 57 -11.77 13.29 -7.41
C LYS A 57 -12.54 14.21 -6.45
N VAL A 58 -12.28 14.09 -5.16
CA VAL A 58 -12.96 14.88 -4.12
C VAL A 58 -12.44 16.33 -4.08
N THR A 59 -11.14 16.53 -4.23
CA THR A 59 -10.51 17.86 -4.12
C THR A 59 -10.58 18.68 -5.41
N HIS A 60 -10.72 18.02 -6.56
CA HIS A 60 -10.82 18.62 -7.89
C HIS A 60 -12.12 18.16 -8.58
N ILE A 61 -13.22 18.28 -7.84
CA ILE A 61 -14.53 17.77 -8.27
C ILE A 61 -15.07 18.52 -9.49
N ASP A 62 -14.73 19.81 -9.64
CA ASP A 62 -15.16 20.63 -10.76
C ASP A 62 -14.46 20.17 -12.05
N GLU A 63 -13.14 19.94 -12.01
CA GLU A 63 -12.37 19.40 -13.13
C GLU A 63 -12.84 17.99 -13.52
N PHE A 64 -13.10 17.13 -12.53
CA PHE A 64 -13.67 15.80 -12.79
C PHE A 64 -15.04 15.91 -13.47
N HIS A 65 -15.92 16.77 -12.94
CA HIS A 65 -17.27 16.93 -13.43
C HIS A 65 -17.29 17.51 -14.86
N ASP A 66 -16.40 18.46 -15.16
CA ASP A 66 -16.29 19.06 -16.49
C ASP A 66 -15.87 18.03 -17.54
N ASP A 67 -14.80 17.28 -17.28
CA ASP A 67 -14.33 16.20 -18.17
C ASP A 67 -15.40 15.10 -18.32
N PHE A 68 -16.09 14.75 -17.23
CA PHE A 68 -17.13 13.73 -17.24
C PHE A 68 -18.34 14.19 -18.07
N SER A 69 -18.76 15.44 -17.87
CA SER A 69 -19.85 16.06 -18.63
C SER A 69 -19.50 16.19 -20.11
N ALA A 70 -18.26 16.51 -20.46
CA ALA A 70 -17.81 16.56 -21.85
C ALA A 70 -17.96 15.19 -22.54
N SER A 71 -17.59 14.11 -21.84
CA SER A 71 -17.78 12.74 -22.33
C SER A 71 -19.25 12.35 -22.53
N GLN A 72 -20.17 12.85 -21.70
CA GLN A 72 -21.61 12.64 -21.90
C GLN A 72 -22.19 13.49 -23.04
N ASN A 73 -21.60 14.67 -23.30
CA ASN A 73 -22.08 15.63 -24.29
C ASN A 73 -21.42 15.48 -25.68
N GLY A 74 -20.91 14.28 -25.99
CA GLY A 74 -20.48 13.93 -27.35
C GLY A 74 -19.01 14.20 -27.66
N PHE A 75 -18.16 14.40 -26.66
CA PHE A 75 -16.71 14.32 -26.86
C PHE A 75 -16.35 12.99 -27.54
N GLN A 76 -15.62 13.09 -28.65
CA GLN A 76 -15.25 11.94 -29.50
C GLN A 76 -13.89 11.32 -29.14
N GLY A 77 -13.21 11.85 -28.12
CA GLY A 77 -11.93 11.33 -27.65
C GLY A 77 -12.08 10.37 -26.47
N ASP A 78 -10.96 9.83 -26.01
CA ASP A 78 -10.91 9.00 -24.81
C ASP A 78 -10.94 9.89 -23.56
N PHE A 79 -11.79 9.54 -22.58
CA PHE A 79 -11.85 10.21 -21.28
C PHE A 79 -10.47 10.26 -20.60
N LYS A 80 -9.64 9.23 -20.81
CA LYS A 80 -8.26 9.17 -20.31
C LYS A 80 -7.35 10.23 -20.88
N GLU A 81 -7.73 10.85 -21.99
CA GLU A 81 -6.96 11.91 -22.64
C GLU A 81 -7.27 13.31 -22.11
N GLN A 82 -8.28 13.45 -21.25
CA GLN A 82 -8.72 14.73 -20.68
C GLN A 82 -7.89 15.12 -19.44
N HIS A 83 -8.04 16.39 -19.02
CA HIS A 83 -7.18 17.04 -18.03
C HIS A 83 -7.20 16.34 -16.68
N TRP A 84 -8.39 16.07 -16.13
CA TRP A 84 -8.54 15.45 -14.83
C TRP A 84 -7.89 14.06 -14.82
N PHE A 85 -8.06 13.27 -15.88
CA PHE A 85 -7.45 11.94 -15.92
C PHE A 85 -5.91 12.03 -15.97
N LYS A 86 -5.36 12.79 -16.93
CA LYS A 86 -3.90 12.84 -17.15
C LYS A 86 -3.13 13.48 -16.01
N ASP A 87 -3.67 14.57 -15.47
CA ASP A 87 -2.90 15.44 -14.57
C ASP A 87 -3.25 15.21 -13.11
N LEU A 88 -4.46 14.76 -12.80
CA LEU A 88 -4.96 14.62 -11.43
C LEU A 88 -5.14 13.16 -11.03
N HIS A 89 -5.96 12.39 -11.72
CA HIS A 89 -6.21 10.97 -11.42
C HIS A 89 -4.93 10.14 -11.39
N LEU A 90 -4.01 10.37 -12.33
CA LEU A 90 -2.72 9.69 -12.32
C LEU A 90 -1.88 10.00 -11.08
N GLN A 91 -2.21 10.96 -10.22
CA GLN A 91 -1.51 11.18 -8.94
C GLN A 91 -1.89 10.13 -7.89
N GLU A 92 -3.06 9.50 -8.01
CA GLU A 92 -3.51 8.42 -7.13
C GLU A 92 -2.63 7.18 -7.34
N ARG A 93 -2.45 6.40 -6.26
CA ARG A 93 -1.49 5.30 -6.24
C ARG A 93 -2.11 3.94 -6.59
N HIS A 94 -3.43 3.79 -6.43
CA HIS A 94 -4.11 2.52 -6.69
C HIS A 94 -4.33 2.23 -8.19
N HIS A 95 -4.15 3.19 -9.09
CA HIS A 95 -4.21 2.99 -10.55
C HIS A 95 -2.92 2.41 -11.14
N LEU A 96 -2.45 1.29 -10.56
CA LEU A 96 -1.14 0.69 -10.88
C LEU A 96 -0.96 0.28 -12.35
N LEU A 97 -2.04 0.09 -13.10
CA LEU A 97 -2.01 -0.24 -14.54
C LEU A 97 -1.92 0.99 -15.44
N ASP A 98 -2.37 2.16 -14.95
CA ASP A 98 -2.25 3.42 -15.67
C ASP A 98 -0.90 4.09 -15.35
N ARG A 99 -0.48 4.03 -14.07
CA ARG A 99 0.84 4.48 -13.62
C ARG A 99 1.28 3.68 -12.40
N CYS A 100 2.44 3.04 -12.49
CA CYS A 100 3.07 2.35 -11.36
C CYS A 100 4.21 3.22 -10.78
N PRO A 101 4.11 3.70 -9.53
CA PRO A 101 5.20 4.45 -8.88
C PRO A 101 6.46 3.60 -8.70
N GLU A 102 7.64 4.22 -8.73
CA GLU A 102 8.91 3.51 -8.48
C GLU A 102 8.99 2.90 -7.07
N ASP A 103 8.36 3.57 -6.10
CA ASP A 103 8.25 3.13 -4.71
C ASP A 103 6.92 2.40 -4.41
N VAL A 104 6.28 1.81 -5.43
CA VAL A 104 5.08 0.99 -5.27
C VAL A 104 5.28 -0.03 -4.14
N ASN A 105 4.29 -0.19 -3.27
CA ASN A 105 4.36 -1.08 -2.12
C ASN A 105 3.05 -1.87 -1.97
N LEU A 106 3.01 -2.81 -1.02
CA LEU A 106 1.85 -3.69 -0.83
C LEU A 106 0.60 -2.94 -0.38
N PHE A 107 0.72 -1.74 0.19
CA PHE A 107 -0.45 -0.95 0.53
C PHE A 107 -1.16 -0.41 -0.72
N ASP A 108 -0.41 -0.02 -1.75
CA ASP A 108 -0.98 0.39 -3.04
C ASP A 108 -1.70 -0.78 -3.72
N VAL A 109 -1.12 -1.98 -3.62
CA VAL A 109 -1.73 -3.21 -4.15
C VAL A 109 -3.03 -3.54 -3.40
N LEU A 110 -3.05 -3.41 -2.08
CA LEU A 110 -4.25 -3.65 -1.28
C LEU A 110 -5.34 -2.60 -1.55
N GLU A 111 -4.97 -1.33 -1.73
CA GLU A 111 -5.91 -0.27 -2.13
C GLU A 111 -6.50 -0.57 -3.51
N LYS A 112 -5.67 -0.95 -4.49
CA LYS A 112 -6.15 -1.35 -5.83
C LYS A 112 -7.14 -2.51 -5.78
N ILE A 113 -6.82 -3.56 -5.02
CA ILE A 113 -7.72 -4.71 -4.86
C ILE A 113 -9.06 -4.25 -4.29
N ALA A 114 -9.03 -3.43 -3.24
CA ALA A 114 -10.25 -2.90 -2.63
C ALA A 114 -11.06 -2.05 -3.62
N ASP A 115 -10.42 -1.10 -4.32
CA ASP A 115 -11.05 -0.26 -5.33
C ASP A 115 -11.71 -1.09 -6.43
N CYS A 116 -10.94 -1.97 -7.08
CA CYS A 116 -11.42 -2.78 -8.20
C CYS A 116 -12.62 -3.67 -7.81
N VAL A 117 -12.57 -4.29 -6.62
CA VAL A 117 -13.67 -5.13 -6.14
C VAL A 117 -14.89 -4.27 -5.78
N MET A 118 -14.72 -3.18 -5.03
CA MET A 118 -15.84 -2.31 -4.64
C MET A 118 -16.50 -1.67 -5.88
N ALA A 119 -15.70 -1.15 -6.80
CA ALA A 119 -16.18 -0.54 -8.05
C ALA A 119 -16.88 -1.55 -8.95
N GLY A 120 -16.27 -2.71 -9.19
CA GLY A 120 -16.86 -3.76 -10.02
C GLY A 120 -18.18 -4.28 -9.46
N MET A 121 -18.18 -4.63 -8.17
CA MET A 121 -19.39 -5.13 -7.51
C MET A 121 -20.50 -4.08 -7.47
N ALA A 122 -20.19 -2.80 -7.25
CA ALA A 122 -21.19 -1.74 -7.19
C ALA A 122 -21.75 -1.33 -8.56
N ARG A 123 -20.93 -1.32 -9.61
CA ARG A 123 -21.31 -0.80 -10.94
C ARG A 123 -21.95 -1.86 -11.83
N SER A 124 -21.42 -3.08 -11.83
CA SER A 124 -21.85 -4.16 -12.72
C SER A 124 -22.19 -5.47 -12.01
N GLY A 125 -21.92 -5.59 -10.71
CA GLY A 125 -22.07 -6.84 -9.97
C GLY A 125 -20.98 -7.89 -10.30
N SER A 126 -19.93 -7.47 -11.00
CA SER A 126 -18.81 -8.33 -11.41
C SER A 126 -17.49 -7.56 -11.32
N VAL A 127 -16.40 -8.27 -11.02
CA VAL A 127 -15.05 -7.72 -11.04
C VAL A 127 -14.43 -8.11 -12.37
N TYR A 128 -13.95 -7.12 -13.14
CA TYR A 128 -13.21 -7.37 -14.38
C TYR A 128 -11.91 -8.12 -14.07
N ASP A 129 -11.44 -8.92 -15.02
CA ASP A 129 -10.14 -9.60 -14.90
C ASP A 129 -9.03 -8.55 -14.74
N ASP A 130 -8.50 -8.47 -13.53
CA ASP A 130 -7.41 -7.59 -13.16
C ASP A 130 -6.18 -8.45 -12.87
N THR A 131 -5.05 -8.15 -13.53
CA THR A 131 -3.82 -8.91 -13.36
C THR A 131 -2.65 -7.95 -13.18
N LEU A 132 -1.98 -8.07 -12.04
CA LEU A 132 -0.67 -7.46 -11.81
C LEU A 132 0.42 -8.42 -12.27
N SER A 133 1.49 -7.90 -12.87
CA SER A 133 2.62 -8.74 -13.25
C SER A 133 3.33 -9.29 -12.00
N PRO A 134 3.90 -10.51 -12.04
CA PRO A 134 4.69 -11.05 -10.94
C PRO A 134 5.81 -10.11 -10.50
N GLU A 135 6.45 -9.42 -11.45
CA GLU A 135 7.53 -8.47 -11.19
C GLU A 135 7.05 -7.26 -10.39
N LEU A 136 5.83 -6.77 -10.67
CA LEU A 136 5.23 -5.68 -9.90
C LEU A 136 4.93 -6.12 -8.46
N LEU A 137 4.38 -7.32 -8.27
CA LEU A 137 4.12 -7.86 -6.93
C LEU A 137 5.41 -8.07 -6.13
N GLU A 138 6.47 -8.57 -6.77
CA GLU A 138 7.79 -8.70 -6.15
C GLU A 138 8.36 -7.31 -5.79
N LYS A 139 8.30 -6.34 -6.71
CA LYS A 139 8.74 -4.96 -6.45
C LYS A 139 7.99 -4.36 -5.26
N ALA A 140 6.65 -4.51 -5.22
CA ALA A 140 5.82 -4.04 -4.13
C ALA A 140 6.19 -4.67 -2.78
N TYR A 141 6.46 -5.98 -2.77
CA TYR A 141 6.93 -6.68 -1.58
C TYR A 141 8.28 -6.14 -1.10
N GLN A 142 9.28 -6.05 -1.97
CA GLN A 142 10.63 -5.56 -1.61
C GLN A 142 10.60 -4.12 -1.11
N ASN A 143 9.84 -3.24 -1.78
CA ASN A 143 9.67 -1.87 -1.35
C ASN A 143 8.96 -1.76 0.01
N THR A 144 8.01 -2.65 0.31
CA THR A 144 7.36 -2.70 1.63
C THR A 144 8.34 -3.12 2.73
N VAL A 145 9.24 -4.06 2.44
CA VAL A 145 10.32 -4.45 3.36
C VAL A 145 11.24 -3.25 3.64
N GLU A 146 11.67 -2.53 2.61
CA GLU A 146 12.52 -1.34 2.78
C GLU A 146 11.81 -0.20 3.50
N LEU A 147 10.50 -0.01 3.26
CA LEU A 147 9.68 0.95 3.99
C LEU A 147 9.60 0.60 5.48
N LEU A 148 9.30 -0.67 5.82
CA LEU A 148 9.21 -1.09 7.22
C LEU A 148 10.57 -0.98 7.94
N LYS A 149 11.67 -1.30 7.25
CA LYS A 149 13.03 -1.09 7.77
C LYS A 149 13.30 0.37 8.09
N LYS A 150 12.96 1.29 7.18
CA LYS A 150 13.12 2.75 7.41
C LYS A 150 12.29 3.24 8.60
N GLU A 151 11.15 2.62 8.83
CA GLU A 151 10.25 2.96 9.93
C GLU A 151 10.63 2.30 11.25
N THR A 152 11.60 1.38 11.26
CA THR A 152 12.01 0.63 12.46
C THR A 152 13.36 1.12 12.97
N ILE A 153 13.42 1.47 14.25
CA ILE A 153 14.66 1.79 14.96
C ILE A 153 14.95 0.70 15.98
N VAL A 154 16.17 0.15 15.93
CA VAL A 154 16.69 -0.76 16.96
C VAL A 154 17.36 0.06 18.06
N LYS A 155 16.95 -0.15 19.30
CA LYS A 155 17.52 0.45 20.52
C LYS A 155 18.38 -0.53 21.30
#